data_AF-A0A832VPN5-F1
#
_entry.id   AF-A0A832VPN5-F1
#
_cell.length_a   1.000
_cell.length_b   1.000
_cell.length_c   1.000
_cell.angle_alpha   90.00
_cell.angle_beta   90.00
_cell.angle_gamma   90.00
#
_symmetry.space_group_name_H-M   'P 1'
#
loop_
_entity.id
_entity.type
_entity.pdbx_description
1 polymer ?
#
loop_
_entity_poly.entity_id
_entity_poly.type
_entity_poly.pdbx_seq_one_letter_code
_entity_poly.pdbx_strand_id
1 'polypeptide(L)' 'MLIKCDICGHEFDHMNAGCCDCGYDCGGANIKCPNCMFDIEAPPEIRGEILKQKEERSIFVRLEKELDLK' A
#
# COMPACT_ATOMS: atom_id res chain seq x y z
N MET A 1 -7.31 12.29 1.80
CA MET A 1 -8.33 12.22 0.73
C MET A 1 -9.25 11.06 1.03
N LEU A 2 -10.57 11.25 0.92
CA LEU A 2 -11.53 10.18 1.14
C LEU A 2 -11.66 9.31 -0.13
N ILE A 3 -11.51 8.00 0.04
CA ILE A 3 -11.63 6.99 -0.99
C ILE A 3 -12.80 6.10 -0.64
N LYS A 4 -13.64 5.82 -1.64
CA LYS A 4 -14.76 4.90 -1.51
C LYS A 4 -14.38 3.54 -2.08
N CYS A 5 -14.62 2.48 -1.32
CA CYS A 5 -14.43 1.12 -1.80
C CYS A 5 -15.55 0.76 -2.80
N ASP A 6 -15.18 0.39 -4.02
CA ASP A 6 -16.14 -0.03 -5.06
C ASP A 6 -16.82 -1.37 -4.77
N ILE A 7 -16.32 -2.14 -3.79
CA ILE A 7 -16.83 -3.45 -3.43
C ILE A 7 -17.84 -3.37 -2.27
N CYS A 8 -17.48 -2.72 -1.16
CA CYS A 8 -18.32 -2.66 0.04
C CYS A 8 -18.90 -1.28 0.34
N GLY A 9 -18.56 -0.26 -0.45
CA GLY A 9 -19.07 1.11 -0.28
C GLY A 9 -18.49 1.89 0.90
N HIS A 10 -17.58 1.30 1.69
CA HIS A 10 -16.95 1.97 2.83
C HIS A 10 -16.04 3.12 2.37
N GLU A 11 -16.14 4.26 3.05
CA GLU A 11 -15.34 5.46 2.79
C GLU A 11 -14.26 5.61 3.85
N PHE A 12 -13.01 5.80 3.42
CA PHE A 12 -11.86 5.88 4.32
C PHE A 12 -10.77 6.78 3.75
N ASP A 13 -9.93 7.33 4.63
CA ASP A 13 -8.71 8.03 4.19
C ASP A 13 -7.64 7.00 3.84
N HIS A 14 -6.88 7.22 2.77
CA HIS A 14 -5.77 6.35 2.36
C HIS A 14 -4.75 6.07 3.48
N MET A 15 -4.57 6.99 4.44
CA MET A 15 -3.72 6.79 5.62
C MET A 15 -4.25 5.70 6.57
N ASN A 16 -5.55 5.40 6.47
CA ASN A 16 -6.24 4.34 7.21
C ASN A 16 -6.47 3.09 6.33
N ALA A 17 -5.87 3.02 5.14
CA ALA A 17 -5.92 1.82 4.33
C ALA A 17 -5.27 0.63 5.06
N GLY A 18 -5.81 -0.56 4.83
CA GLY A 18 -5.14 -1.78 5.22
C GLY A 18 -3.80 -1.91 4.49
N CYS A 19 -2.84 -2.57 5.14
CA CYS A 19 -1.55 -2.89 4.53
C CYS A 19 -1.34 -4.40 4.58
N CYS A 20 -0.78 -4.97 3.52
CA CYS A 20 -0.18 -6.29 3.59
C CYS A 20 1.21 -6.14 4.21
N ASP A 21 1.47 -6.84 5.30
CA ASP A 21 2.75 -6.84 6.03
C ASP A 21 3.68 -7.98 5.60
N CYS A 22 3.41 -8.58 4.42
CA CYS A 22 4.20 -9.65 3.81
C CYS A 22 5.68 -9.27 3.59
N GLY A 23 5.97 -7.96 3.43
CA GLY A 23 7.30 -7.45 3.08
C GLY A 23 7.70 -7.64 1.60
N TYR A 24 6.81 -8.20 0.76
CA TYR A 24 7.06 -8.46 -0.67
C TYR A 24 6.35 -7.48 -1.60
N ASP A 25 6.06 -6.26 -1.15
CA ASP A 25 5.41 -5.20 -1.95
C ASP A 25 4.10 -5.65 -2.62
N CYS A 26 3.35 -6.51 -1.92
CA CYS A 26 2.12 -7.12 -2.38
C CYS A 26 1.10 -6.03 -2.85
N GLY A 27 0.54 -6.19 -4.05
CA GLY A 27 -0.53 -5.34 -4.57
C GLY A 27 -0.13 -4.01 -5.22
N GLY A 28 1.15 -3.74 -5.49
CA GLY A 28 1.59 -2.59 -6.29
C GLY A 28 1.05 -1.25 -5.76
N ALA A 29 0.49 -0.40 -6.64
CA ALA A 29 -0.10 0.89 -6.24
C ALA A 29 -1.51 0.80 -5.64
N ASN A 30 -2.05 -0.40 -5.41
CA ASN A 30 -3.36 -0.58 -4.81
C ASN A 30 -3.31 -0.41 -3.29
N ILE A 31 -4.44 0.01 -2.72
CA ILE A 31 -4.68 0.09 -1.28
C ILE A 31 -5.67 -0.98 -0.85
N LYS A 32 -5.56 -1.47 0.38
CA LYS A 32 -6.49 -2.45 0.91
C LYS A 32 -7.61 -1.75 1.66
N CYS A 33 -8.86 -2.07 1.34
CA CYS A 33 -9.99 -1.53 2.09
C CYS A 33 -9.94 -2.02 3.55
N PRO A 34 -10.00 -1.14 4.56
CA PRO A 34 -9.93 -1.55 5.97
C PRO A 34 -11.17 -2.31 6.45
N ASN A 35 -12.26 -2.29 5.68
CA ASN A 35 -13.50 -2.97 6.04
C ASN A 35 -13.60 -4.38 5.41
N CYS A 36 -13.43 -4.51 4.09
CA CYS A 36 -13.62 -5.79 3.38
C CYS A 36 -12.31 -6.48 2.96
N MET A 37 -11.15 -5.87 3.22
CA MET A 37 -9.82 -6.40 2.92
C MET A 37 -9.52 -6.66 1.43
N PHE A 38 -10.39 -6.25 0.51
CA PHE A 38 -10.09 -6.28 -0.91
C PHE A 38 -9.15 -5.14 -1.32
N ASP A 39 -8.30 -5.43 -2.29
CA ASP A 39 -7.43 -4.44 -2.91
C ASP A 39 -8.24 -3.60 -3.89
N ILE A 40 -8.16 -2.28 -3.73
CA ILE A 40 -8.81 -1.30 -4.59
C ILE A 40 -7.76 -0.42 -5.26
N GLU A 41 -8.05 0.01 -6.49
CA GLU A 41 -7.17 0.90 -7.22
C GLU A 41 -7.09 2.26 -6.52
N ALA A 42 -5.87 2.72 -6.27
CA ALA A 42 -5.67 4.02 -5.65
C ALA A 42 -5.81 5.15 -6.68
N PRO A 43 -6.38 6.31 -6.29
CA PRO A 43 -6.44 7.48 -7.16
C PRO A 43 -5.06 7.92 -7.65
N PRO A 44 -4.93 8.39 -8.90
CA PRO A 44 -3.65 8.73 -9.52
C PRO A 44 -2.75 9.64 -8.69
N GLU A 45 -3.36 10.57 -7.95
CA GLU A 45 -2.68 11.59 -7.16
C GLU A 45 -1.84 11.00 -6.01
N ILE A 46 -2.25 9.83 -5.47
CA ILE A 46 -1.58 9.20 -4.32
C ILE A 46 -0.82 7.93 -4.66
N ARG A 47 -0.88 7.46 -5.92
CA ARG A 47 -0.18 6.22 -6.34
C ARG A 47 1.31 6.28 -6.06
N GLY A 48 1.94 7.43 -6.28
CA GLY A 48 3.37 7.64 -6.01
C GLY A 48 3.71 7.48 -4.53
N GLU A 49 2.88 8.02 -3.65
CA GLU A 49 3.07 7.91 -2.20
C GLU A 49 2.92 6.46 -1.73
N ILE A 50 1.93 5.72 -2.25
CA ILE A 50 1.70 4.31 -1.91
C ILE A 50 2.88 3.44 -2.35
N LEU A 51 3.38 3.64 -3.57
CA LEU A 51 4.52 2.89 -4.07
C LEU A 51 5.77 3.13 -3.21
N LYS A 52 6.04 4.38 -2.84
CA LYS A 52 7.16 4.73 -1.97
C LYS A 52 7.03 4.09 -0.58
N GLN A 53 5.85 4.16 0.03
CA GLN A 53 5.61 3.54 1.34
C GLN A 53 5.78 2.02 1.33
N LYS A 54 5.42 1.35 0.23
CA LYS A 54 5.63 -0.10 0.09
C LYS A 54 7.11 -0.43 -0.08
N GLU A 55 7.80 0.26 -0.99
CA GLU A 55 9.24 0.10 -1.20
C GLU A 55 10.04 0.25 0.10
N GLU A 56 9.71 1.24 0.94
CA GLU A 56 10.34 1.44 2.25
C GLU A 56 10.15 0.25 3.22
N ARG A 57 9.03 -0.49 3.09
CA ARG A 57 8.70 -1.68 3.89
C ARG A 57 9.21 -2.98 3.27
N SER A 58 9.68 -2.93 2.03
CA SER A 58 10.16 -4.08 1.28
C SER A 58 11.29 -4.81 2.00
N ILE A 59 11.21 -6.13 2.05
CA ILE A 59 12.26 -6.98 2.58
C ILE A 59 13.54 -6.85 1.76
N PHE A 60 13.42 -6.61 0.45
CA PHE A 60 14.57 -6.43 -0.44
C PHE A 60 15.33 -5.15 -0.08
N VAL A 61 14.63 -4.04 0.12
CA VAL A 61 15.24 -2.77 0.52
C VAL A 61 15.91 -2.88 1.91
N ARG A 62 15.32 -3.67 2.81
CA ARG A 62 15.93 -3.95 4.12
C ARG A 62 17.19 -4.81 3.98
N LEU A 63 17.14 -5.87 3.19
CA LEU A 63 18.28 -6.76 2.93
C LEU A 63 19.44 -6.02 2.23
N GLU A 64 19.16 -5.17 1.25
CA GLU A 64 20.17 -4.33 0.59
C GLU A 64 20.93 -3.45 1.59
N LYS A 65 20.22 -2.86 2.56
CA LYS A 65 20.82 -2.06 3.63
C LYS A 65 21.67 -2.90 4.59
N GLU A 66 21.20 -4.11 4.94
CA GLU A 66 21.94 -5.01 5.83
C GLU A 66 23.20 -5.59 5.17
N LEU A 67 23.19 -5.76 3.85
CA LEU A 67 24.31 -6.30 3.07
C LEU A 67 25.27 -5.22 2.55
N ASP A 68 25.04 -3.95 2.89
CA ASP A 68 25.82 -2.79 2.41
C ASP A 68 25.93 -2.74 0.88
N LEU A 69 24.85 -3.13 0.19
CA LEU A 69 24.77 -3.18 -1.27
C LEU A 69 24.43 -1.81 -1.90
N LYS A 70 24.45 -0.72 -1.13
CA LYS A 70 24.08 0.64 -1.56
C LYS A 70 25.21 1.65 -1.42
#